data_AF-A0A962Z4Z6-F1
#
_entry.id   AF-A0A962Z4Z6-F1
#
_cell.length_a   1.000
_cell.length_b   1.000
_cell.length_c   1.000
_cell.angle_alpha   90.00
_cell.angle_beta   90.00
_cell.angle_gamma   90.00
#
_symmetry.space_group_name_H-M   'P 1'
#
loop_
_entity.id
_entity.type
_entity.pdbx_description
1 polymer ?
#
loop_
_entity_poly.entity_id
_entity_poly.type
_entity_poly.pdbx_seq_one_letter_code
_entity_poly.pdbx_strand_id
1 'polypeptide(L)'
;ALHHLTGRILRVQEFLGRRILLENVSTYVACNDDEMSEWQFIRELSARADCELLLDVNNVYVSARNHGFDAHEFIDAMPAGRVRQIHLAGHQDHGDCVIDTHDHPIRDEVFELYAYAIERLGPVASMIERDDRIPPLDELLAELDLVRKGAEQVLARRSHAAVSA
;
A
#
# COMPACT_ATOMS: atom_id res chain seq x y z
N ALA A 1 -19.26 4.96 -8.65
CA ALA A 1 -18.66 4.87 -7.30
C ALA A 1 -17.95 6.16 -6.84
N LEU A 2 -17.10 6.78 -7.66
CA LEU A 2 -16.21 7.90 -7.26
C LEU A 2 -16.93 9.08 -6.59
N HIS A 3 -18.00 9.59 -7.21
CA HIS A 3 -18.80 10.69 -6.66
C HIS A 3 -19.40 10.33 -5.28
N HIS A 4 -19.87 9.10 -5.12
CA HIS A 4 -20.47 8.62 -3.88
C HIS A 4 -19.46 8.60 -2.73
N LEU A 5 -18.27 8.03 -2.95
CA LEU A 5 -17.23 7.98 -1.92
C LEU A 5 -16.69 9.38 -1.60
N THR A 6 -16.46 10.22 -2.62
CA THR A 6 -15.97 11.59 -2.44
C THR A 6 -16.86 12.38 -1.46
N GLY A 7 -18.18 12.38 -1.67
CA GLY A 7 -19.10 13.11 -0.78
C GLY A 7 -19.11 12.59 0.66
N ARG A 8 -18.92 11.28 0.86
CA ARG A 8 -18.86 10.68 2.20
C ARG A 8 -17.57 11.00 2.93
N ILE A 9 -16.44 10.94 2.23
CA ILE A 9 -15.14 11.32 2.80
C ILE A 9 -15.17 12.78 3.21
N LEU A 10 -15.66 13.68 2.34
CA LEU A 10 -15.78 15.09 2.66
C LEU A 10 -16.63 15.32 3.91
N ARG A 11 -17.78 14.65 4.03
CA ARG A 11 -18.64 14.73 5.23
C ARG A 11 -17.93 14.25 6.49
N VAL A 12 -17.16 13.17 6.42
CA VAL A 12 -16.38 12.65 7.56
C VAL A 12 -15.26 13.63 7.93
N GLN A 13 -14.52 14.15 6.96
CA GLN A 13 -13.45 15.13 7.20
C GLN A 13 -14.00 16.46 7.76
N GLU A 14 -15.15 16.92 7.27
CA GLU A 14 -15.85 18.10 7.81
C GLU A 14 -16.21 17.89 9.28
N PHE A 15 -16.76 16.72 9.62
CA PHE A 15 -17.10 16.38 11.01
C PHE A 15 -15.86 16.28 11.91
N LEU A 16 -14.77 15.65 11.42
CA LEU A 16 -13.54 15.46 12.19
C LEU A 16 -12.62 16.70 12.21
N GLY A 17 -12.82 17.66 11.30
CA GLY A 17 -11.98 18.85 11.16
C GLY A 17 -10.55 18.57 10.66
N ARG A 18 -10.32 17.44 9.98
CA ARG A 18 -8.98 17.03 9.50
C ARG A 18 -9.06 16.17 8.25
N ARG A 19 -7.96 16.15 7.49
CA ARG A 19 -7.76 15.13 6.45
C ARG A 19 -7.64 13.74 7.08
N ILE A 20 -8.25 12.76 6.44
CA ILE A 20 -8.13 11.34 6.79
C ILE A 20 -7.26 10.62 5.78
N LEU A 21 -6.75 9.45 6.16
CA LEU A 21 -6.10 8.52 5.24
C LEU A 21 -7.14 7.51 4.78
N LEU A 22 -7.13 7.21 3.48
CA LEU A 22 -7.81 6.04 2.94
C LEU A 22 -6.80 4.98 2.53
N GLU A 23 -7.17 3.74 2.76
CA GLU A 23 -6.40 2.55 2.45
C GLU A 23 -6.94 1.86 1.20
N ASN A 24 -6.02 1.33 0.38
CA ASN A 24 -6.36 0.39 -0.67
C ASN A 24 -6.56 -1.01 -0.09
N VAL A 25 -7.61 -1.70 -0.51
CA VAL A 25 -7.98 -3.02 -0.02
C VAL A 25 -7.69 -4.08 -1.07
N SER A 26 -7.47 -5.33 -0.66
CA SER A 26 -7.45 -6.43 -1.63
C SER A 26 -8.81 -6.62 -2.29
N THR A 27 -8.79 -6.89 -3.59
CA THR A 27 -9.96 -7.24 -4.38
C THR A 27 -9.84 -8.66 -4.93
N TYR A 28 -10.99 -9.33 -5.08
CA TYR A 28 -11.08 -10.74 -5.51
C TYR A 28 -12.05 -10.93 -6.67
N VAL A 29 -12.87 -9.91 -6.95
CA VAL A 29 -13.87 -9.91 -8.02
C VAL A 29 -13.72 -8.61 -8.78
N ALA A 30 -13.40 -8.70 -10.07
CA ALA A 30 -13.40 -7.56 -10.97
C ALA A 30 -14.80 -7.36 -11.57
N CYS A 31 -15.17 -6.12 -11.87
CA CYS A 31 -16.39 -5.82 -12.59
C CYS A 31 -16.07 -5.51 -14.06
N ASN A 32 -16.79 -6.14 -14.98
CA ASN A 32 -16.58 -5.89 -16.42
C ASN A 32 -16.97 -4.47 -16.85
N ASP A 33 -17.74 -3.77 -16.03
CA ASP A 33 -18.20 -2.39 -16.28
C ASP A 33 -17.28 -1.34 -15.62
N ASP A 34 -16.09 -1.72 -15.13
CA ASP A 34 -15.15 -0.78 -14.53
C ASP A 34 -14.60 0.21 -15.57
N GLU A 35 -14.91 1.49 -15.40
CA GLU A 35 -14.47 2.58 -16.30
C GLU A 35 -13.03 3.05 -16.03
N MET A 36 -12.43 2.61 -14.92
CA MET A 36 -11.11 3.03 -14.44
C MET A 36 -10.41 1.88 -13.74
N SER A 37 -9.08 1.83 -13.81
CA SER A 37 -8.32 0.91 -12.95
C SER A 37 -8.42 1.33 -11.48
N GLU A 38 -8.11 0.41 -10.57
CA GLU A 38 -8.14 0.68 -9.13
C GLU A 38 -7.20 1.84 -8.74
N TRP A 39 -5.98 1.86 -9.26
CA TRP A 39 -5.02 2.93 -8.98
C TRP A 39 -5.44 4.29 -9.56
N GLN A 40 -6.11 4.30 -10.72
CA GLN A 40 -6.72 5.51 -11.26
C GLN A 40 -7.85 6.00 -10.35
N PHE A 41 -8.71 5.09 -9.88
CA PHE A 41 -9.82 5.40 -8.98
C PHE A 41 -9.33 6.00 -7.66
N ILE A 42 -8.33 5.39 -7.02
CA ILE A 42 -7.75 5.87 -5.74
C ILE A 42 -7.10 7.24 -5.92
N ARG A 43 -6.32 7.43 -6.99
CA ARG A 43 -5.70 8.72 -7.31
C ARG A 43 -6.74 9.82 -7.50
N GLU A 44 -7.79 9.56 -8.27
CA GLU A 44 -8.88 10.51 -8.49
C GLU A 44 -9.67 10.78 -7.21
N LEU A 45 -9.94 9.75 -6.40
CA LEU A 45 -10.66 9.88 -5.13
C LEU A 45 -9.87 10.75 -4.16
N SER A 46 -8.57 10.49 -4.00
CA SER A 46 -7.67 11.29 -3.16
C SER A 46 -7.61 12.75 -3.60
N ALA A 47 -7.57 13.01 -4.90
CA ALA A 47 -7.59 14.37 -5.44
C ALA A 47 -8.93 15.09 -5.19
N ARG A 48 -10.06 14.43 -5.44
CA ARG A 48 -11.41 15.05 -5.35
C ARG A 48 -11.91 15.22 -3.91
N ALA A 49 -11.58 14.27 -3.04
CA ALA A 49 -11.95 14.33 -1.63
C ALA A 49 -10.91 15.07 -0.76
N ASP A 50 -9.79 15.45 -1.36
CA ASP A 50 -8.61 16.01 -0.69
C ASP A 50 -8.19 15.21 0.56
N CYS A 51 -8.21 13.88 0.45
CA CYS A 51 -7.73 12.98 1.49
C CYS A 51 -6.30 12.51 1.21
N GLU A 52 -5.68 11.90 2.22
CA GLU A 52 -4.37 11.29 2.15
C GLU A 52 -4.50 9.77 2.00
N LEU A 53 -3.39 9.09 1.77
CA LEU A 53 -3.36 7.65 1.49
C LEU A 53 -2.51 6.90 2.51
N LEU A 54 -3.04 5.77 2.94
CA LEU A 54 -2.31 4.65 3.51
C LEU A 54 -2.20 3.63 2.37
N LEU A 55 -0.98 3.28 1.97
CA LEU A 55 -0.75 2.33 0.91
C LEU A 55 -0.37 0.98 1.50
N ASP A 56 -1.28 0.01 1.48
CA ASP A 56 -0.93 -1.36 1.82
C ASP A 56 -0.35 -2.05 0.59
N VAL A 57 0.95 -2.38 0.64
CA VAL A 57 1.64 -3.03 -0.49
C VAL A 57 1.33 -4.52 -0.60
N ASN A 58 0.95 -5.17 0.50
CA ASN A 58 0.49 -6.55 0.47
C ASN A 58 -0.84 -6.64 -0.30
N ASN A 59 -1.75 -5.69 -0.08
CA ASN A 59 -3.02 -5.59 -0.80
C ASN A 59 -2.82 -5.35 -2.28
N VAL A 60 -1.86 -4.50 -2.66
CA VAL A 60 -1.47 -4.32 -4.07
C VAL A 60 -0.99 -5.64 -4.66
N TYR A 61 -0.10 -6.35 -3.97
CA TYR A 61 0.40 -7.65 -4.43
C TYR A 61 -0.71 -8.69 -4.60
N VAL A 62 -1.58 -8.83 -3.58
CA VAL A 62 -2.71 -9.77 -3.60
C VAL A 62 -3.65 -9.48 -4.78
N SER A 63 -4.07 -8.22 -4.93
CA SER A 63 -4.94 -7.80 -6.04
C SER A 63 -4.25 -8.02 -7.40
N ALA A 64 -2.97 -7.68 -7.53
CA ALA A 64 -2.20 -7.88 -8.75
C ALA A 64 -2.11 -9.36 -9.14
N ARG A 65 -1.84 -10.25 -8.18
CA ARG A 65 -1.78 -11.70 -8.39
C ARG A 65 -3.12 -12.26 -8.84
N ASN A 66 -4.20 -11.83 -8.19
CA ASN A 66 -5.53 -12.36 -8.47
C ASN A 66 -6.13 -11.82 -9.77
N HIS A 67 -5.83 -10.58 -10.14
CA HIS A 67 -6.39 -9.92 -11.32
C HIS A 67 -5.46 -9.88 -12.54
N GLY A 68 -4.18 -10.24 -12.36
CA GLY A 68 -3.20 -10.32 -13.45
C GLY A 68 -2.72 -8.96 -13.98
N PHE A 69 -2.76 -7.91 -13.17
CA PHE A 69 -2.16 -6.61 -13.50
C PHE A 69 -0.75 -6.45 -12.91
N ASP A 70 0.01 -5.45 -13.36
CA ASP A 70 1.33 -5.16 -12.81
C ASP A 70 1.24 -4.30 -11.53
N ALA A 71 1.72 -4.85 -10.42
CA ALA A 71 1.78 -4.15 -9.14
C ALA A 71 2.63 -2.85 -9.22
N HIS A 72 3.68 -2.81 -10.05
CA HIS A 72 4.52 -1.63 -10.18
C HIS A 72 3.76 -0.44 -10.79
N GLU A 73 2.86 -0.71 -11.75
CA GLU A 73 2.00 0.32 -12.34
C GLU A 73 1.09 0.96 -11.28
N PHE A 74 0.57 0.15 -10.36
CA PHE A 74 -0.23 0.64 -9.23
C PHE A 74 0.58 1.60 -8.37
N ILE A 75 1.79 1.20 -7.96
CA ILE A 75 2.71 2.01 -7.14
C ILE A 75 3.08 3.31 -7.86
N ASP A 76 3.39 3.25 -9.15
CA ASP A 76 3.79 4.40 -9.96
C ASP A 76 2.69 5.46 -10.11
N ALA A 77 1.43 5.02 -10.06
CA ALA A 77 0.28 5.92 -10.12
C ALA A 77 -0.03 6.63 -8.80
N MET A 78 0.55 6.18 -7.67
CA MET A 78 0.26 6.77 -6.37
C MET A 78 0.86 8.17 -6.22
N PRO A 79 0.07 9.15 -5.74
CA PRO A 79 0.55 10.52 -5.53
C PRO A 79 1.47 10.58 -4.31
N ALA A 80 2.79 10.45 -4.51
CA ALA A 80 3.80 10.41 -3.44
C ALA A 80 3.60 11.44 -2.31
N GLY A 81 3.26 12.69 -2.65
CA GLY A 81 3.03 13.76 -1.65
C GLY A 81 1.78 13.58 -0.77
N ARG A 82 0.93 12.59 -1.07
CA ARG A 82 -0.29 12.24 -0.32
C ARG A 82 -0.21 10.88 0.37
N VAL A 83 0.79 10.04 0.07
CA VAL A 83 1.00 8.78 0.79
C VAL A 83 1.69 9.10 2.11
N ARG A 84 1.05 8.76 3.23
CA ARG A 84 1.51 9.09 4.58
C ARG A 84 1.95 7.89 5.38
N GLN A 85 1.43 6.73 5.03
CA GLN A 85 1.79 5.48 5.67
C GLN A 85 1.82 4.37 4.62
N ILE A 86 2.72 3.41 4.78
CA ILE A 86 2.76 2.17 4.01
C ILE A 86 2.54 1.01 4.97
N HIS A 87 1.65 0.10 4.64
CA HIS A 87 1.45 -1.14 5.40
C HIS A 87 2.06 -2.31 4.65
N LEU A 88 2.61 -3.25 5.42
CA LEU A 88 3.12 -4.52 4.94
C LEU A 88 2.53 -5.62 5.81
N ALA A 89 2.17 -6.72 5.17
CA ALA A 89 1.72 -7.91 5.84
C ALA A 89 2.11 -9.15 5.02
N GLY A 90 1.81 -10.33 5.55
CA GLY A 90 1.84 -11.57 4.79
C GLY A 90 0.44 -12.13 4.56
N HIS A 91 0.36 -13.03 3.59
CA HIS A 91 -0.89 -13.54 3.05
C HIS A 91 -0.82 -15.06 2.83
N GLN A 92 -1.99 -15.67 2.58
CA GLN A 92 -2.11 -17.08 2.21
C GLN A 92 -2.08 -17.24 0.70
N ASP A 93 -1.29 -18.18 0.23
CA ASP A 93 -1.17 -18.49 -1.18
C ASP A 93 -1.72 -19.90 -1.45
N HIS A 94 -2.80 -19.97 -2.22
CA HIS A 94 -3.45 -21.23 -2.64
C HIS A 94 -3.10 -21.64 -4.07
N GLY A 95 -2.08 -21.03 -4.70
CA GLY A 95 -1.63 -21.31 -6.06
C GLY A 95 -2.34 -20.48 -7.13
N ASP A 96 -3.65 -20.64 -7.26
CA ASP A 96 -4.49 -19.91 -8.23
C ASP A 96 -5.14 -18.65 -7.61
N CYS A 97 -5.06 -18.50 -6.29
CA CYS A 97 -5.59 -17.33 -5.57
C CYS A 97 -4.72 -17.01 -4.35
N VAL A 98 -4.38 -15.73 -4.14
CA VAL A 98 -3.84 -15.23 -2.87
C VAL A 98 -5.00 -14.71 -2.04
N ILE A 99 -5.05 -15.04 -0.75
CA ILE A 99 -5.96 -14.42 0.21
C ILE A 99 -5.16 -13.56 1.18
N ASP A 100 -5.52 -12.29 1.21
CA ASP A 100 -5.03 -11.36 2.19
C ASP A 100 -5.55 -11.71 3.60
N THR A 101 -4.64 -12.18 4.46
CA THR A 101 -4.98 -12.77 5.77
C THR A 101 -4.26 -12.11 6.93
N HIS A 102 -3.21 -11.34 6.67
CA HIS A 102 -2.39 -10.63 7.66
C HIS A 102 -1.84 -11.52 8.79
N ASP A 103 -1.75 -12.83 8.59
CA ASP A 103 -1.45 -13.82 9.64
C ASP A 103 -0.18 -14.65 9.37
N HIS A 104 0.60 -14.24 8.36
CA HIS A 104 1.90 -14.82 8.01
C HIS A 104 3.03 -13.78 7.95
N PRO A 105 4.29 -14.18 8.17
CA PRO A 105 5.44 -13.33 7.86
C PRO A 105 5.35 -12.68 6.48
N ILE A 106 5.84 -11.45 6.35
CA ILE A 106 5.93 -10.73 5.09
C ILE A 106 6.77 -11.56 4.14
N ARG A 107 6.25 -11.78 2.93
CA ARG A 107 6.93 -12.58 1.91
C ARG A 107 7.95 -11.76 1.14
N ASP A 108 8.94 -12.43 0.56
CA ASP A 108 10.02 -11.80 -0.19
C ASP A 108 9.49 -10.90 -1.31
N GLU A 109 8.45 -11.34 -2.03
CA GLU A 109 7.84 -10.57 -3.12
C GLU A 109 7.18 -9.27 -2.63
N VAL A 110 6.64 -9.27 -1.41
CA VAL A 110 6.08 -8.07 -0.77
C VAL A 110 7.18 -7.15 -0.27
N PHE A 111 8.29 -7.70 0.25
CA PHE A 111 9.49 -6.91 0.58
C PHE A 111 10.09 -6.23 -0.66
N GLU A 112 10.13 -6.93 -1.80
CA GLU A 112 10.59 -6.37 -3.07
C GLU A 112 9.68 -5.23 -3.55
N LEU A 113 8.35 -5.44 -3.54
CA LEU A 113 7.39 -4.40 -3.92
C LEU A 113 7.43 -3.21 -2.95
N TYR A 114 7.64 -3.44 -1.66
CA TYR A 114 7.86 -2.40 -0.67
C TYR A 114 9.12 -1.57 -0.97
N ALA A 115 10.24 -2.22 -1.28
CA ALA A 115 11.47 -1.53 -1.64
C ALA A 115 11.24 -0.62 -2.86
N TYR A 116 10.51 -1.10 -3.87
CA TYR A 116 10.10 -0.28 -5.02
C TYR A 116 9.21 0.89 -4.61
N ALA A 117 8.23 0.67 -3.74
CA ALA A 117 7.37 1.73 -3.21
C ALA A 117 8.16 2.82 -2.48
N ILE A 118 9.13 2.46 -1.65
CA ILE A 118 10.01 3.43 -0.98
C ILE A 118 10.89 4.17 -2.00
N GLU A 119 11.42 3.46 -3.01
CA GLU A 119 12.20 4.07 -4.08
C GLU A 119 11.39 5.13 -4.81
N ARG A 120 10.10 4.89 -5.05
CA ARG A 120 9.22 5.80 -5.80
C ARG A 120 8.66 6.93 -4.93
N LEU A 121 8.13 6.59 -3.76
CA LEU A 121 7.35 7.49 -2.91
C LEU A 121 8.20 8.26 -1.89
N GLY A 122 9.41 7.77 -1.58
CA GLY A 122 10.34 8.39 -0.66
C GLY A 122 10.18 7.90 0.79
N PRO A 123 10.65 8.67 1.79
CA PRO A 123 10.67 8.25 3.18
C PRO A 123 9.28 8.34 3.82
N VAL A 124 8.43 7.36 3.55
CA VAL A 124 7.08 7.24 4.12
C VAL A 124 7.11 6.36 5.36
N ALA A 125 6.35 6.71 6.41
CA ALA A 125 6.25 5.88 7.61
C ALA A 125 5.69 4.49 7.25
N SER A 126 6.25 3.43 7.81
CA SER A 126 5.82 2.06 7.49
C SER A 126 5.41 1.29 8.75
N MET A 127 4.42 0.41 8.60
CA MET A 127 3.89 -0.42 9.67
C MET A 127 3.74 -1.87 9.17
N ILE A 128 4.03 -2.82 10.03
CA ILE A 128 3.66 -4.23 9.80
C ILE A 128 2.26 -4.42 10.37
N GLU A 129 1.34 -4.91 9.55
CA GLU A 129 0.01 -5.33 9.97
C GLU A 129 0.01 -6.84 10.27
N ARG A 130 -0.58 -7.20 11.42
CA ARG A 130 -0.59 -8.55 11.98
C ARG A 130 -1.88 -8.76 12.76
N ASP A 131 -2.90 -9.26 12.08
CA ASP A 131 -4.26 -9.32 12.63
C ASP A 131 -4.58 -10.63 13.34
N ASP A 132 -3.89 -11.70 12.96
CA ASP A 132 -4.03 -13.03 13.56
C ASP A 132 -2.68 -13.74 13.61
N ARG A 133 -2.63 -14.89 14.30
CA ARG A 133 -1.44 -15.71 14.54
C ARG A 133 -0.22 -14.87 14.95
N ILE A 134 -0.48 -13.91 15.83
CA ILE A 134 0.49 -12.93 16.31
C ILE A 134 1.69 -13.68 16.92
N PRO A 135 2.89 -13.58 16.32
CA PRO A 135 4.04 -14.29 16.82
C PRO A 135 4.59 -13.61 18.08
N PRO A 136 5.54 -14.25 18.78
CA PRO A 136 6.30 -13.59 19.84
C PRO A 136 6.86 -12.22 19.42
N LEU A 137 6.93 -11.30 20.37
CA LEU A 137 7.33 -9.91 20.10
C LEU A 137 8.73 -9.81 19.46
N ASP A 138 9.67 -10.67 19.86
CA ASP A 138 11.02 -10.70 19.32
C ASP A 138 11.06 -11.09 17.84
N GLU A 139 10.15 -11.96 17.40
CA GLU A 139 9.98 -12.28 15.98
C GLU A 139 9.44 -11.08 15.19
N LEU A 140 8.42 -10.37 15.71
CA LEU A 140 7.91 -9.14 15.09
C LEU A 140 8.97 -8.03 15.02
N LEU A 141 9.78 -7.88 16.08
CA LEU A 141 10.86 -6.91 16.10
C LEU A 141 11.96 -7.26 15.08
N ALA A 142 12.28 -8.55 14.92
CA ALA A 142 13.21 -9.01 13.90
C ALA A 142 12.68 -8.72 12.47
N GLU A 143 11.40 -8.98 12.21
CA GLU A 143 10.74 -8.66 10.94
C GLU A 143 10.73 -7.15 10.67
N LEU A 144 10.40 -6.34 11.68
CA LEU A 144 10.44 -4.87 11.61
C LEU A 144 11.84 -4.34 11.31
N ASP A 145 12.88 -4.96 11.86
CA ASP A 145 14.27 -4.59 11.57
C ASP A 145 14.65 -4.89 10.11
N LEU A 146 14.07 -5.92 9.49
CA LEU A 146 14.24 -6.16 8.04
C LEU A 146 13.59 -5.06 7.22
N VAL A 147 12.33 -4.68 7.53
CA VAL A 147 11.62 -3.57 6.88
C VAL A 147 12.44 -2.28 6.99
N ARG A 148 12.91 -1.95 8.20
CA ARG A 148 13.70 -0.74 8.46
C ARG A 148 15.00 -0.73 7.64
N LYS A 149 15.78 -1.81 7.68
CA LYS A 149 17.04 -1.93 6.93
C LYS A 149 16.81 -1.83 5.42
N GLY A 150 15.75 -2.47 4.90
CA GLY A 150 15.39 -2.40 3.49
C GLY A 150 15.11 -0.96 3.04
N ALA A 151 14.26 -0.25 3.78
CA ALA A 151 13.94 1.15 3.50
C ALA A 151 15.18 2.06 3.58
N GLU A 152 16.00 1.93 4.62
CA GLU A 152 17.24 2.71 4.79
C GLU A 152 18.20 2.50 3.60
N GLN A 153 18.37 1.27 3.14
CA GLN A 153 19.23 0.97 2.00
C GLN A 153 18.73 1.61 0.70
N VAL A 154 17.42 1.54 0.44
CA VAL A 154 16.81 2.15 -0.75
C VAL A 154 16.95 3.67 -0.72
N LEU A 155 16.61 4.30 0.42
CA LEU A 155 16.69 5.75 0.59
C LEU A 155 18.12 6.28 0.50
N ALA A 156 19.10 5.52 1.02
CA ALA A 156 20.51 5.86 0.87
C ALA A 156 20.94 5.87 -0.61
N ARG A 157 20.53 4.86 -1.40
CA ARG A 157 20.82 4.80 -2.85
C ARG A 157 20.16 5.96 -3.60
N ARG A 158 18.89 6.24 -3.30
CA ARG A 158 18.13 7.36 -3.91
C ARG A 158 18.81 8.71 -3.64
N SER A 159 19.31 8.92 -2.42
CA SER A 159 20.01 10.15 -2.05
C SER A 159 21.33 10.31 -2.81
N HIS A 160 22.10 9.23 -2.98
CA HIS A 160 23.35 9.26 -3.76
C HIS A 160 23.10 9.54 -5.25
N ALA A 161 22.07 8.94 -5.84
CA ALA A 161 21.67 9.20 -7.23
C ALA A 161 21.26 10.67 -7.43
N ALA A 162 20.51 11.25 -6.49
CA ALA A 162 20.08 12.65 -6.56
C ALA A 162 21.22 13.68 -6.41
N VAL A 163 22.30 13.33 -5.69
CA VAL A 163 23.50 14.18 -5.55
C VAL A 163 24.44 14.07 -6.76
N SER A 164 24.35 12.97 -7.51
CA SER A 164 25.25 12.68 -8.64
C SER A 164 24.68 13.08 -10.00
N ALA A 165 23.45 13.61 -10.04
CA ALA A 165 22.73 14.07 -11.24
C ALA A 165 22.74 15.61 -11.30
#